data_AF-A0A2V8APH8-F1
#
_entry.id   AF-A0A2V8APH8-F1
#
_cell.length_a   1.000
_cell.length_b   1.000
_cell.length_c   1.000
_cell.angle_alpha   90.00
_cell.angle_beta   90.00
_cell.angle_gamma   90.00
#
_symmetry.space_group_name_H-M   'P 1'
#
loop_
_entity.id
_entity.type
_entity.pdbx_description
1 polymer ?
#
loop_
_entity_poly.entity_id
_entity_poly.type
_entity_poly.pdbx_seq_one_letter_code
_entity_poly.pdbx_strand_id
1 'polypeptide(L)'
;MLYLGHFSFERLERHRRSSEAWHGYFTCVVEAAEMDDALTHFHRLISTLRETDGELFEDVTEVHLEACVEIRSVPRSGFLAFYNVLEGENRGGIATTIRGATDREAVAVRIGSPDEEDSDEGHEVEPFVVFQRTRGRHRRPSASARG
;
A
#
# COMPACT_ATOMS: atom_id res chain seq x y z
N MET A 1 17.44 8.87 -7.70
CA MET A 1 16.15 9.52 -8.04
C MET A 1 15.15 9.23 -6.94
N LEU A 2 14.17 10.11 -6.73
CA LEU A 2 13.16 9.89 -5.69
C LEU A 2 11.94 9.18 -6.28
N TYR A 3 11.39 8.23 -5.52
CA TYR A 3 10.18 7.52 -5.89
C TYR A 3 9.15 7.62 -4.76
N LEU A 4 7.89 7.87 -5.11
CA LEU A 4 6.75 7.80 -4.21
C LEU A 4 5.92 6.55 -4.52
N GLY A 5 5.78 5.64 -3.57
CA GLY A 5 4.85 4.52 -3.66
C GLY A 5 3.59 4.84 -2.87
N HIS A 6 2.44 4.87 -3.53
CA HIS A 6 1.13 5.00 -2.89
C HIS A 6 0.51 3.62 -2.74
N PHE A 7 0.11 3.29 -1.53
CA PHE A 7 -0.35 1.95 -1.19
C PHE A 7 -1.72 1.99 -0.52
N SER A 8 -2.47 0.92 -0.69
CA SER A 8 -3.72 0.65 0.02
C SER A 8 -3.66 -0.68 0.73
N PHE A 9 -4.51 -0.84 1.74
CA PHE A 9 -4.68 -2.11 2.45
C PHE A 9 -6.07 -2.20 3.06
N GLU A 10 -6.47 -3.42 3.41
CA GLU A 10 -7.65 -3.69 4.21
C GLU A 10 -7.23 -4.25 5.57
N ARG A 11 -7.86 -3.74 6.63
CA ARG A 11 -7.69 -4.22 7.99
C ARG A 11 -8.98 -4.89 8.47
N LEU A 12 -8.83 -6.13 8.92
CA LEU A 12 -9.93 -6.92 9.48
C LEU A 12 -10.09 -6.58 10.96
N GLU A 13 -11.12 -5.83 11.35
CA GLU A 13 -11.42 -5.62 12.78
C GLU A 13 -12.03 -6.89 13.39
N ARG A 14 -11.32 -7.52 14.33
CA ARG A 14 -11.79 -8.75 15.01
C ARG A 14 -12.78 -8.51 16.15
N HIS A 15 -13.05 -7.26 16.52
CA HIS A 15 -13.69 -6.92 17.80
C HIS A 15 -14.96 -6.07 17.72
N ARG A 16 -15.46 -5.72 16.52
CA ARG A 16 -16.74 -5.01 16.37
C ARG A 16 -17.84 -5.94 15.85
N ARG A 17 -19.08 -5.63 16.23
CA ARG A 17 -20.30 -6.33 15.81
C ARG A 17 -20.75 -5.94 14.39
N SER A 18 -20.19 -4.89 13.80
CA SER A 18 -20.34 -4.60 12.36
C SER A 18 -19.18 -5.25 11.61
N SER A 19 -19.47 -5.88 10.48
CA SER A 19 -18.53 -6.58 9.61
C SER A 19 -17.75 -5.63 8.69
N GLU A 20 -17.53 -4.39 9.11
CA GLU A 20 -17.00 -3.34 8.24
C GLU A 20 -15.47 -3.43 8.23
N ALA A 21 -14.91 -3.72 7.06
CA ALA A 21 -13.47 -3.70 6.83
C ALA A 21 -12.97 -2.25 6.84
N TRP A 22 -11.83 -2.01 7.47
CA TRP A 22 -11.19 -0.70 7.45
C TRP A 22 -10.25 -0.63 6.26
N HIS A 23 -10.47 0.31 5.35
CA HIS A 23 -9.56 0.57 4.24
C HIS A 23 -8.57 1.66 4.63
N GLY A 24 -7.29 1.38 4.45
CA GLY A 24 -6.20 2.29 4.78
C GLY A 24 -5.37 2.62 3.55
N TYR A 25 -4.78 3.82 3.57
CA TYR A 25 -3.84 4.28 2.55
C TYR A 25 -2.59 4.80 3.21
N PHE A 26 -1.44 4.54 2.60
CA PHE A 26 -0.18 5.12 3.05
C PHE A 26 0.73 5.41 1.86
N THR A 27 1.81 6.13 2.11
CA THR A 27 2.79 6.47 1.10
C THR A 27 4.20 6.25 1.65
N CYS A 28 5.05 5.62 0.85
CA CYS A 28 6.47 5.50 1.13
C CYS A 28 7.27 6.35 0.15
N VAL A 29 8.44 6.79 0.59
CA VAL A 29 9.41 7.52 -0.22
C VAL A 29 10.73 6.79 -0.15
N VAL A 30 11.33 6.50 -1.31
CA VAL A 30 12.67 5.90 -1.39
C VAL A 30 13.51 6.62 -2.43
N GLU A 31 14.83 6.53 -2.24
CA GLU A 31 15.78 6.86 -3.30
C GLU A 31 16.24 5.56 -3.97
N ALA A 32 16.27 5.57 -5.31
CA ALA A 32 16.72 4.44 -6.12
C ALA A 32 17.28 4.92 -7.47
N ALA A 33 18.03 4.04 -8.15
CA ALA A 33 18.56 4.33 -9.48
C ALA A 33 17.48 4.16 -10.55
N GLU A 34 16.65 3.12 -10.45
CA GLU A 34 15.56 2.82 -11.37
C GLU A 34 14.29 2.34 -10.65
N MET A 35 13.22 2.15 -11.41
CA MET A 35 11.91 1.78 -10.86
C MET A 35 11.95 0.43 -10.13
N ASP A 36 12.59 -0.58 -10.71
CA ASP A 36 12.64 -1.93 -10.13
C ASP A 36 13.39 -1.95 -8.79
N ASP A 37 14.45 -1.15 -8.67
CA ASP A 37 15.15 -0.90 -7.41
C ASP A 37 14.23 -0.24 -6.37
N ALA A 38 13.42 0.74 -6.80
CA ALA A 38 12.47 1.42 -5.92
C ALA A 38 11.41 0.44 -5.39
N LEU A 39 10.85 -0.40 -6.25
CA LEU A 39 9.89 -1.45 -5.86
C LEU A 39 10.51 -2.41 -4.85
N THR A 40 11.76 -2.84 -5.09
CA THR A 40 12.51 -3.68 -4.15
C THR A 40 12.71 -2.98 -2.80
N HIS A 41 13.05 -1.70 -2.81
CA HIS A 41 13.19 -0.89 -1.59
C HIS A 41 11.87 -0.73 -0.84
N PHE A 42 10.76 -0.48 -1.53
CA PHE A 42 9.44 -0.40 -0.91
C PHE A 42 9.03 -1.72 -0.26
N HIS A 43 9.19 -2.84 -0.97
CA HIS A 43 8.87 -4.16 -0.41
C HIS A 43 9.65 -4.43 0.88
N ARG A 44 10.96 -4.13 0.89
CA ARG A 44 11.82 -4.29 2.07
C ARG A 44 11.42 -3.34 3.20
N LEU A 45 11.11 -2.07 2.90
CA LEU A 45 10.70 -1.09 3.89
C LEU A 45 9.40 -1.51 4.56
N ILE A 46 8.38 -1.87 3.78
CA ILE A 46 7.06 -2.30 4.30
C ILE A 46 7.21 -3.55 5.17
N SER A 47 8.00 -4.53 4.72
CA SER A 47 8.29 -5.74 5.50
C SER A 47 9.01 -5.42 6.81
N THR A 48 9.99 -4.50 6.77
CA THR A 48 10.72 -4.08 7.96
C THR A 48 9.79 -3.36 8.94
N LEU A 49 8.97 -2.43 8.46
CA LEU A 49 7.99 -1.71 9.28
C LEU A 49 7.01 -2.67 9.95
N ARG A 50 6.56 -3.72 9.24
CA ARG A 50 5.72 -4.77 9.82
C ARG A 50 6.40 -5.49 10.99
N GLU A 51 7.70 -5.74 10.88
CA GLU A 51 8.48 -6.46 11.89
C GLU A 51 8.84 -5.57 13.09
N THR A 52 9.18 -4.31 12.84
CA THR A 52 9.69 -3.38 13.87
C THR A 52 8.57 -2.59 14.56
N ASP A 53 7.47 -2.35 13.86
CA ASP A 53 6.30 -1.60 14.35
C ASP A 53 5.04 -2.48 14.21
N GLY A 54 4.85 -3.35 15.20
CA GLY A 54 3.82 -4.39 15.16
C GLY A 54 2.38 -3.85 15.12
N GLU A 55 2.15 -2.61 15.56
CA GLU A 55 0.84 -1.97 15.60
C GLU A 55 0.43 -1.39 14.24
N LEU A 56 1.39 -0.85 13.49
CA LEU A 56 1.14 -0.14 12.22
C LEU A 56 0.39 -0.99 11.19
N PHE A 57 0.73 -2.27 11.08
CA PHE A 57 0.15 -3.23 10.13
C PHE A 57 -0.57 -4.39 10.83
N GLU A 58 -1.02 -4.18 12.07
CA GLU A 58 -1.82 -5.18 12.78
C GLU A 58 -3.12 -5.49 12.03
N ASP A 59 -3.45 -6.79 11.92
CA ASP A 59 -4.61 -7.30 11.16
C ASP A 59 -4.67 -6.91 9.68
N VAL A 60 -3.56 -6.46 9.10
CA VAL A 60 -3.36 -6.33 7.65
C VAL A 60 -2.78 -7.64 7.10
N THR A 61 -3.36 -8.14 6.01
CA THR A 61 -2.85 -9.32 5.29
C THR A 61 -2.17 -8.97 3.98
N GLU A 62 -2.71 -8.00 3.27
CA GLU A 62 -2.30 -7.64 1.91
C GLU A 62 -2.16 -6.12 1.81
N VAL A 63 -1.13 -5.71 1.08
CA VAL A 63 -0.89 -4.33 0.69
C VAL A 63 -0.83 -4.28 -0.83
N HIS A 64 -1.56 -3.35 -1.43
CA HIS A 64 -1.62 -3.15 -2.87
C HIS A 64 -0.90 -1.86 -3.25
N LEU A 65 -0.21 -1.85 -4.39
CA LEU A 65 0.43 -0.66 -4.94
C LEU A 65 -0.57 0.06 -5.87
N GLU A 66 -1.00 1.24 -5.48
CA GLU A 66 -1.96 2.06 -6.23
C GLU A 66 -1.29 2.84 -7.37
N ALA A 67 -0.09 3.35 -7.08
CA ALA A 67 0.73 4.11 -8.01
C ALA A 67 2.17 4.21 -7.51
N CYS A 68 3.13 4.16 -8.44
CA CYS A 68 4.50 4.55 -8.19
C CYS A 68 4.86 5.78 -9.04
N VAL A 69 5.34 6.84 -8.40
CA VAL A 69 5.73 8.09 -9.07
C VAL A 69 7.25 8.25 -9.01
N GLU A 70 7.90 8.21 -10.18
CA GLU A 70 9.29 8.63 -10.35
C GLU A 70 9.35 10.16 -10.36
N ILE A 71 10.12 10.75 -9.46
CA ILE A 71 10.38 12.18 -9.38
C ILE A 71 11.80 12.45 -9.87
N ARG A 72 11.89 13.03 -11.07
CA ARG A 72 13.15 13.49 -11.68
C ARG A 72 13.54 14.86 -11.16
N SER A 73 12.55 15.73 -10.98
CA SER A 73 12.68 17.04 -10.37
C SER A 73 11.33 17.51 -9.81
N VAL A 74 11.37 18.33 -8.76
CA VAL A 74 10.15 18.92 -8.18
C VAL A 74 9.93 20.31 -8.79
N PRO A 75 8.78 20.58 -9.45
CA PRO A 75 8.45 21.91 -9.95
C PRO A 75 8.49 22.94 -8.82
N ARG A 76 8.91 24.19 -9.10
CA ARG A 76 8.95 25.25 -8.07
C ARG A 76 7.56 25.58 -7.49
N SER A 77 6.50 25.34 -8.27
CA SER A 77 5.11 25.46 -7.85
C SER A 77 4.61 24.27 -7.02
N GLY A 78 5.39 23.21 -6.89
CA GLY A 78 4.91 21.91 -6.45
C GLY A 78 4.01 21.23 -7.49
N PHE A 79 3.57 20.02 -7.17
CA PHE A 79 2.62 19.23 -7.96
C PHE A 79 1.82 18.28 -7.06
N LEU A 80 0.67 17.83 -7.53
CA LEU A 80 -0.17 16.84 -6.88
C LEU A 80 0.30 15.44 -7.28
N ALA A 81 0.93 14.71 -6.36
CA ALA A 81 1.44 13.37 -6.64
C ALA A 81 0.31 12.32 -6.71
N PHE A 82 -0.66 12.39 -5.78
CA PHE A 82 -1.75 11.43 -5.66
C PHE A 82 -3.01 12.09 -5.11
N TYR A 83 -4.15 11.73 -5.70
CA TYR A 83 -5.46 12.11 -5.25
C TYR A 83 -6.38 10.91 -5.38
N ASN A 84 -7.09 10.60 -4.30
CA ASN A 84 -8.05 9.50 -4.25
C ASN A 84 -9.34 9.99 -3.56
N VAL A 85 -10.48 9.69 -4.17
CA VAL A 85 -11.82 9.93 -3.61
C VAL A 85 -12.59 8.63 -3.68
N LEU A 86 -13.20 8.25 -2.56
CA LEU A 86 -13.93 7.00 -2.40
C LEU A 86 -15.40 7.32 -2.07
N GLU A 87 -16.33 6.65 -2.73
CA GLU A 87 -17.76 6.75 -2.42
C GLU A 87 -18.18 5.60 -1.49
N GLY A 88 -18.69 5.94 -0.30
CA GLY A 88 -19.21 4.97 0.67
C GLY A 88 -18.18 3.94 1.17
N GLU A 89 -18.67 2.82 1.69
CA GLU A 89 -17.84 1.64 2.00
C GLU A 89 -17.48 0.93 0.70
N ASN A 90 -16.40 1.40 0.08
CA ASN A 90 -15.66 0.75 -0.99
C ASN A 90 -16.53 0.28 -2.18
N ARG A 91 -17.21 1.23 -2.84
CA ARG A 91 -17.98 0.97 -4.08
C ARG A 91 -17.43 1.62 -5.34
N GLY A 92 -16.16 2.01 -5.29
CA GLY A 92 -15.47 2.67 -6.39
C GLY A 92 -14.95 4.04 -5.97
N GLY A 93 -13.88 4.43 -6.63
CA GLY A 93 -13.21 5.68 -6.38
C GLY A 93 -12.56 6.23 -7.63
N ILE A 94 -12.33 7.54 -7.63
CA ILE A 94 -11.55 8.21 -8.68
C ILE A 94 -10.17 8.47 -8.10
N ALA A 95 -9.16 7.84 -8.70
CA ALA A 95 -7.77 8.06 -8.35
C ALA A 95 -7.01 8.66 -9.55
N THR A 96 -6.43 9.85 -9.37
CA THR A 96 -5.55 10.49 -10.36
C THR A 96 -4.18 10.72 -9.76
N THR A 97 -3.15 10.51 -10.58
CA THR A 97 -1.75 10.76 -10.23
C THR A 97 -1.20 11.89 -11.10
N ILE A 98 -0.26 12.66 -10.54
CA ILE A 98 0.52 13.70 -11.23
C ILE A 98 -0.35 14.78 -11.90
N ARG A 99 -0.71 15.82 -11.14
CA ARG A 99 -1.24 17.08 -11.69
C ARG A 99 -0.30 18.24 -11.39
N GLY A 100 0.04 19.03 -12.41
CA GLY A 100 0.93 20.18 -12.28
C GLY A 100 2.42 19.88 -12.45
N ALA A 101 2.79 18.68 -12.90
CA ALA A 101 4.12 18.34 -13.36
C ALA A 101 4.07 17.81 -14.81
N THR A 102 5.17 17.98 -15.53
CA THR A 102 5.39 17.42 -16.88
C THR A 102 6.05 16.04 -16.79
N ASP A 103 6.01 15.25 -17.88
CA ASP A 103 6.69 13.94 -17.95
C ASP A 103 8.22 14.02 -17.80
N ARG A 104 8.78 15.23 -17.95
CA ARG A 104 10.21 15.49 -17.68
C ARG A 104 10.50 15.65 -16.19
N GLU A 105 9.50 16.02 -15.40
CA GLU A 105 9.60 16.28 -13.97
C GLU A 105 9.15 15.07 -13.16
N ALA A 106 8.04 14.43 -13.53
CA ALA A 106 7.54 13.23 -12.86
C ALA A 106 6.80 12.29 -13.82
N VAL A 107 6.89 10.97 -13.57
CA VAL A 107 6.19 9.93 -14.32
C VAL A 107 5.49 8.98 -13.34
N ALA A 108 4.22 8.66 -13.59
CA ALA A 108 3.45 7.73 -12.78
C ALA A 108 3.29 6.42 -13.53
N VAL A 109 3.53 5.31 -12.83
CA VAL A 109 3.26 3.97 -13.30
C VAL A 109 2.23 3.34 -12.37
N ARG A 110 1.21 2.73 -12.96
CA ARG A 110 0.24 1.88 -12.24
C ARG A 110 0.52 0.45 -12.63
N ILE A 111 0.66 -0.43 -11.64
CA ILE A 111 0.84 -1.86 -11.87
C ILE A 111 -0.55 -2.48 -11.73
N GLY A 112 -1.10 -3.04 -12.82
CA GLY A 112 -2.38 -3.76 -12.78
C GLY A 112 -3.52 -3.24 -13.67
N SER A 113 -3.28 -2.27 -14.57
CA SER A 113 -4.27 -1.91 -15.59
C SER A 113 -3.60 -1.77 -16.95
N PRO A 114 -3.44 -2.86 -17.73
CA PRO A 114 -3.30 -2.69 -19.16
C PRO A 114 -4.60 -2.07 -19.69
N ASP A 115 -4.48 -1.20 -20.70
CA ASP A 115 -5.60 -0.82 -21.55
C ASP A 115 -6.21 -2.11 -22.14
N GLU A 116 -7.16 -2.73 -21.44
CA GLU A 116 -7.96 -3.84 -21.95
C GLU A 116 -9.43 -3.43 -21.86
N GLU A 117 -10.01 -3.38 -23.05
CA GLU A 117 -11.36 -2.98 -23.39
C GLU A 117 -12.40 -3.79 -22.58
N ASP A 118 -13.38 -3.10 -22.01
CA ASP A 118 -14.75 -3.56 -21.74
C ASP A 118 -14.92 -5.05 -21.38
N SER A 119 -14.40 -5.49 -20.23
CA SER A 119 -14.89 -6.71 -19.60
C SER A 119 -15.47 -6.39 -18.22
N ASP A 120 -16.77 -6.69 -18.04
CA ASP A 120 -17.54 -6.56 -16.79
C ASP A 120 -17.06 -7.55 -15.68
N GLU A 121 -15.90 -8.18 -15.85
CA GLU A 121 -15.28 -9.07 -14.86
C GLU A 121 -14.28 -8.25 -14.03
N GLY A 122 -14.63 -7.97 -12.77
CA GLY A 122 -13.79 -7.22 -11.86
C GLY A 122 -12.37 -7.79 -11.81
N HIS A 123 -11.39 -6.99 -12.26
CA HIS A 123 -9.99 -7.38 -12.25
C HIS A 123 -9.48 -7.51 -10.81
N GLU A 124 -9.09 -8.72 -10.42
CA GLU A 124 -8.42 -9.00 -9.14
C GLU A 124 -6.97 -8.49 -9.25
N VAL A 125 -6.69 -7.35 -8.62
CA VAL A 125 -5.34 -6.75 -8.61
C VAL A 125 -4.43 -7.57 -7.69
N GLU A 126 -3.29 -8.04 -8.20
CA GLU A 126 -2.34 -8.81 -7.40
C GLU A 126 -1.75 -7.96 -6.26
N PRO A 127 -1.67 -8.47 -5.01
CA PRO A 127 -1.11 -7.75 -3.89
C PRO A 127 0.40 -7.49 -4.08
N PHE A 128 0.84 -6.28 -3.74
CA PHE A 128 2.25 -5.90 -3.79
C PHE A 128 3.08 -6.53 -2.65
N VAL A 129 2.50 -6.65 -1.47
CA VAL A 129 3.08 -7.36 -0.32
C VAL A 129 2.00 -8.22 0.34
N VAL A 130 2.34 -9.47 0.63
CA VAL A 130 1.50 -10.38 1.42
C VAL A 130 2.19 -10.69 2.75
N PHE A 131 1.54 -10.35 3.86
CA PHE A 131 2.01 -10.68 5.19
C PHE A 131 1.57 -12.09 5.58
N GLN A 132 2.53 -12.96 5.91
CA GLN A 132 2.20 -14.27 6.48
C GLN A 132 1.48 -14.08 7.82
N ARG A 133 0.32 -14.72 7.99
CA ARG A 133 -0.35 -14.77 9.30
C ARG A 133 0.58 -15.44 10.30
N THR A 134 1.10 -14.66 11.25
CA THR A 134 1.82 -15.20 12.39
C THR A 134 0.85 -16.10 13.15
N ARG A 135 1.04 -17.43 13.07
CA ARG A 135 0.31 -18.37 13.91
C ARG A 135 0.55 -17.91 15.34
N GLY A 136 -0.52 -17.50 16.02
CA GLY A 136 -0.47 -16.98 17.37
C GLY A 136 0.41 -17.88 18.23
N ARG A 137 1.52 -17.33 18.74
CA ARG A 137 2.24 -17.95 19.85
C ARG A 137 1.24 -17.95 21.00
N HIS A 138 0.55 -19.07 21.19
CA HIS A 138 -0.04 -19.40 22.48
C HIS A 138 1.08 -19.28 23.50
N ARG A 139 1.09 -18.18 24.26
CA ARG A 139 1.85 -18.11 25.51
C ARG A 139 1.31 -19.25 26.35
N ARG A 140 2.03 -20.37 26.40
CA ARG A 140 1.79 -21.40 27.41
C ARG A 140 1.87 -20.67 28.76
N PRO A 141 0.85 -20.76 29.62
CA PRO A 141 0.99 -20.26 30.97
C PRO A 141 2.21 -20.96 31.58
N SER A 142 3.15 -20.15 32.07
CA SER A 142 4.31 -20.64 32.81
C SER A 142 3.80 -21.48 33.97
N ALA A 143 4.09 -22.78 33.94
CA ALA A 143 3.90 -23.64 35.09
C ALA A 143 4.92 -23.23 36.15
N SER A 144 4.51 -22.34 37.06
CA SER A 144 5.10 -22.27 38.39
C SER A 144 4.02 -22.68 39.40
N ALA A 145 4.49 -23.28 40.49
CA ALA A 145 3.75 -23.83 41.62
C ALA A 145 3.17 -25.23 41.45
N ARG A 146 3.93 -26.24 41.92
CA ARG A 146 3.55 -27.11 43.04
C ARG A 146 4.69 -28.09 43.37
N GLY A 147 5.12 -28.11 44.62
CA GLY A 147 5.94 -29.16 45.23
C GLY A 147 7.27 -28.65 45.73
#